data_AF-A0A538BZP7-F1
#
_entry.id   AF-A0A538BZP7-F1
#
_cell.length_a   1.000
_cell.length_b   1.000
_cell.length_c   1.000
_cell.angle_alpha   90.00
_cell.angle_beta   90.00
_cell.angle_gamma   90.00
#
_symmetry.space_group_name_H-M   'P 1'
#
loop_
_entity.id
_entity.type
_entity.pdbx_description
1 polymer ?
#
loop_
_entity_poly.entity_id
_entity_poly.type
_entity_poly.pdbx_seq_one_letter_code
_entity_poly.pdbx_strand_id
1 'polypeptide(L)' 'MDLTFTDEQLAFRDELRDWFAANPPGDEPTDEAEQLRWRVDWQRRLNDGGWAG' A
#
# COMPACT_ATOMS: atom_id res chain seq x y z
N MET A 1 10.46 2.40 -28.83
CA MET A 1 10.23 2.70 -27.41
C MET A 1 10.47 1.40 -26.67
N ASP A 2 11.45 1.37 -25.78
CA ASP A 2 11.66 0.22 -24.89
C ASP A 2 10.72 0.37 -23.69
N LEU A 3 9.98 -0.70 -23.37
CA LEU A 3 8.97 -0.75 -22.31
C LEU A 3 9.39 -1.72 -21.19
N THR A 4 10.63 -2.19 -21.22
CA THR A 4 11.19 -3.03 -20.16
C THR A 4 11.53 -2.20 -18.93
N PHE A 5 11.33 -2.80 -17.76
CA PHE A 5 11.73 -2.17 -16.50
C PHE A 5 13.25 -2.25 -16.33
N THR A 6 13.84 -1.20 -15.75
CA THR A 6 15.22 -1.24 -15.27
C THR A 6 15.32 -2.09 -14.01
N ASP A 7 16.53 -2.51 -13.65
CA ASP A 7 16.78 -3.27 -12.42
C ASP A 7 16.34 -2.50 -11.16
N GLU A 8 16.53 -1.18 -11.15
CA GLU A 8 16.08 -0.30 -10.05
C GLU A 8 14.55 -0.29 -9.93
N GLN A 9 13.83 -0.23 -11.05
CA GLN A 9 12.37 -0.29 -11.05
C GLN A 9 11.84 -1.66 -10.61
N LEU A 10 12.53 -2.74 -10.96
CA LEU A 10 12.20 -4.08 -10.48
C LEU A 10 12.41 -4.20 -8.97
N ALA A 11 13.55 -3.71 -8.46
CA ALA A 11 13.85 -3.72 -7.03
C ALA A 11 12.82 -2.92 -6.22
N PHE A 12 12.50 -1.69 -6.64
CA PHE A 12 11.46 -0.87 -6.01
C PHE A 12 10.10 -1.56 -5.99
N ARG A 13 9.71 -2.17 -7.12
CA ARG A 13 8.43 -2.87 -7.25
C ARG A 13 8.36 -4.07 -6.31
N ASP A 14 9.45 -4.80 -6.16
CA ASP A 14 9.50 -5.98 -5.30
C ASP A 14 9.47 -5.56 -3.83
N GLU A 15 10.22 -4.52 -3.43
CA GLU A 15 10.14 -3.92 -2.09
C GLU A 15 8.72 -3.46 -1.73
N LEU A 16 8.08 -2.72 -2.64
CA LEU A 16 6.71 -2.24 -2.45
C LEU A 16 5.71 -3.39 -2.28
N ARG A 17 5.84 -4.45 -3.08
CA ARG A 17 4.96 -5.62 -3.02
C ARG A 17 5.15 -6.41 -1.74
N ASP A 18 6.39 -6.60 -1.31
CA ASP A 18 6.71 -7.27 -0.05
C ASP A 18 6.13 -6.48 1.13
N TRP A 19 6.20 -5.14 1.09
CA TRP A 19 5.56 -4.31 2.09
C TRP A 19 4.05 -4.48 2.11
N PHE A 20 3.36 -4.45 0.96
CA PHE A 20 1.91 -4.66 0.90
C PHE A 20 1.49 -6.05 1.38
N ALA A 21 2.27 -7.09 1.05
CA ALA A 21 2.01 -8.45 1.51
C ALA A 21 2.14 -8.59 3.03
N ALA A 22 3.10 -7.91 3.64
CA ALA A 22 3.28 -7.86 5.09
C ALA A 22 2.29 -6.92 5.79
N ASN A 23 1.69 -5.98 5.06
CA ASN A 23 0.83 -4.94 5.59
C ASN A 23 -0.56 -4.91 4.92
N PRO A 24 -1.35 -5.99 4.97
CA PRO A 24 -2.70 -5.95 4.43
C PRO A 24 -3.58 -4.97 5.23
N PRO A 25 -4.49 -4.24 4.58
CA PRO A 25 -5.44 -3.35 5.26
C PRO A 25 -6.53 -4.12 6.02
N GLY A 26 -6.61 -5.45 5.87
CA GLY A 26 -7.70 -6.27 6.38
C GLY A 26 -8.96 -6.14 5.53
N ASP A 27 -10.04 -6.78 5.99
CA ASP A 27 -11.33 -6.76 5.29
C ASP A 27 -12.01 -5.39 5.43
N GLU A 28 -12.57 -4.88 4.33
CA GLU A 28 -13.32 -3.62 4.35
C GLU A 28 -14.66 -3.81 5.09
N PRO A 29 -14.98 -2.97 6.10
CA PRO A 29 -16.26 -3.04 6.80
C PRO A 29 -17.44 -2.70 5.88
N THR A 30 -18.63 -3.19 6.21
CA THR A 30 -19.86 -2.85 5.46
C THR A 30 -20.53 -1.57 5.97
N ASP A 31 -20.36 -1.24 7.26
CA ASP A 31 -20.92 -0.03 7.85
C ASP A 31 -20.12 1.21 7.43
N GLU A 32 -20.83 2.30 7.11
CA GLU A 32 -20.23 3.52 6.56
C GLU A 32 -19.29 4.22 7.55
N ALA A 33 -19.67 4.28 8.82
CA ALA A 33 -18.83 4.91 9.85
C ALA A 33 -17.58 4.06 10.13
N GLU A 34 -17.68 2.74 10.01
CA GLU A 34 -16.54 1.83 10.12
C GLU A 34 -15.62 1.91 8.89
N GLN A 35 -16.16 2.02 7.69
CA GLN A 35 -15.39 2.24 6.46
C GLN A 35 -14.52 3.50 6.56
N LEU A 36 -15.06 4.60 7.07
CA LEU A 36 -14.28 5.84 7.23
C LEU A 36 -13.08 5.62 8.15
N ARG A 37 -13.28 4.96 9.29
CA ARG A 37 -12.18 4.65 10.22
C ARG A 37 -11.14 3.73 9.59
N TRP A 38 -11.59 2.67 8.92
CA TRP A 38 -10.73 1.75 8.18
C TRP A 38 -9.85 2.46 7.14
N ARG A 39 -10.42 3.39 6.36
CA ARG A 39 -9.67 4.18 5.36
C ARG A 39 -8.63 5.09 6.01
N VAL A 40 -8.98 5.77 7.11
CA VAL A 40 -8.05 6.65 7.84
C VAL A 40 -6.90 5.86 8.43
N ASP A 41 -7.18 4.72 9.05
CA ASP A 41 -6.14 3.88 9.65
C ASP A 41 -5.23 3.27 8.58
N TRP A 42 -5.79 2.90 7.42
CA TRP A 42 -5.00 2.46 6.29
C TRP A 42 -4.07 3.56 5.74
N GLN A 43 -4.57 4.79 5.58
CA GLN A 43 -3.74 5.92 5.15
C GLN A 43 -2.61 6.22 6.14
N ARG A 44 -2.87 6.14 7.45
CA ARG A 44 -1.82 6.28 8.47
C ARG A 44 -0.74 5.22 8.31
N ARG A 45 -1.12 3.95 8.10
CA ARG A 45 -0.15 2.86 7.89
C ARG A 45 0.71 3.07 6.65
N LEU A 46 0.13 3.60 5.57
CA LEU A 46 0.90 3.97 4.37
C LEU A 46 1.90 5.08 4.65
N ASN A 47 1.50 6.10 5.42
CA ASN A 47 2.38 7.19 5.85
C ASN A 47 3.51 6.72 6.76
N ASP A 48 3.19 5.88 7.74
CA ASP A 48 4.18 5.31 8.65
C ASP A 48 5.17 4.39 7.90
N GLY A 49 4.71 3.75 6.81
CA GLY A 49 5.54 2.96 5.89
C GLY A 49 6.31 3.78 4.85
N GLY A 50 6.11 5.11 4.78
CA GLY A 50 6.77 5.98 3.80
C GLY A 50 6.21 5.92 2.38
N TRP A 51 5.05 5.31 2.18
CA TRP A 51 4.45 5.08 0.85
C TRP A 51 3.44 6.14 0.42
N ALA A 52 2.86 6.87 1.37
CA ALA A 52 1.93 7.97 1.11
C ALA A 52 1.99 8.99 2.25
N GLY A 53 2.25 10.27 1.97
CA GLY A 53 2.33 11.33 2.98
C GLY A 53 2.27 12.70 2.35
#